data_AF-A0AAV4V033-F1
#
_entry.id   AF-A0AAV4V033-F1
#
_cell.length_a   1.000
_cell.length_b   1.000
_cell.length_c   1.000
_cell.angle_alpha   90.00
_cell.angle_beta   90.00
_cell.angle_gamma   90.00
#
_symmetry.space_group_name_H-M   'P 1'
#
loop_
_entity.id
_entity.type
_entity.pdbx_description
1 polymer ?
#
loop_
_entity_poly.entity_id
_entity_poly.type
_entity_poly.pdbx_seq_one_letter_code
_entity_poly.pdbx_strand_id
1 'polypeptide(L)'
;MGSHKINKDLVKERQNASFDVVELTNLLDGNKEKTDRRKELEYLFYNDPAVQDSVPVDYLTHSQIYDDALRKSLHIFHKAMELADPQEILSIADAILQEASPLTVHFVMFIPTLMGLATEEQQAKWLPDALEMKIIGSYAQTELGHVGKTANFAIVLAQLYTKGKCHGLHPFMVQIRSRENHEPLQVKLCI
;
A
#
# COMPACT_ATOMS: atom_id res chain seq x y z
N MET A 1 -9.73 15.07 25.29
CA MET A 1 -10.71 15.19 24.20
C MET A 1 -11.31 16.58 24.23
N GLY A 2 -10.86 17.49 23.36
CA GLY A 2 -11.49 18.81 23.23
C GLY A 2 -12.88 18.63 22.63
N SER A 3 -13.92 19.15 23.28
CA SER A 3 -15.28 19.18 22.74
C SER A 3 -15.31 20.07 21.50
N HIS A 4 -15.06 19.49 20.32
CA HIS A 4 -15.17 20.21 19.05
C HIS A 4 -16.64 20.54 18.80
N LYS A 5 -16.98 21.82 18.95
CA LYS A 5 -18.29 22.35 18.62
C LYS A 5 -18.49 22.25 17.11
N ILE A 6 -19.33 21.32 16.68
CA ILE A 6 -19.67 21.11 15.27
C ILE A 6 -20.33 22.38 14.72
N ASN A 7 -19.99 22.76 13.48
CA ASN A 7 -20.60 23.90 12.81
C ASN A 7 -22.13 23.72 12.75
N LYS A 8 -22.89 24.76 13.12
CA LYS A 8 -24.35 24.72 13.19
C LYS A 8 -25.00 24.42 11.84
N ASP A 9 -24.40 24.89 10.74
CA ASP A 9 -24.93 24.63 9.40
C ASP A 9 -24.81 23.14 9.05
N LEU A 10 -23.69 22.50 9.40
CA LEU A 10 -23.53 21.05 9.25
C LEU A 10 -24.52 20.26 10.10
N VAL A 11 -24.83 20.72 11.31
CA VAL A 11 -25.84 20.07 12.16
C VAL A 11 -27.21 20.17 11.52
N LYS A 12 -27.57 21.34 10.98
CA LYS A 12 -28.85 21.55 10.28
C LYS A 12 -28.98 20.62 9.07
N GLU A 13 -27.94 20.50 8.25
CA GLU A 13 -27.97 19.60 7.09
C GLU A 13 -28.05 18.12 7.50
N ARG A 14 -27.30 17.69 8.53
CA ARG A 14 -27.36 16.32 9.05
C ARG A 14 -28.74 15.93 9.59
N GLN A 15 -29.49 16.89 10.15
CA GLN A 15 -30.84 16.67 10.67
C GLN A 15 -31.89 16.47 9.57
N ASN A 16 -31.61 16.93 8.34
CA ASN A 16 -32.53 16.81 7.22
C ASN A 16 -32.45 15.44 6.51
N ALA A 17 -31.59 14.52 6.98
CA ALA A 17 -31.47 13.19 6.41
C ALA A 17 -32.78 12.40 6.55
N SER A 18 -33.29 11.85 5.44
CA SER A 18 -34.56 11.11 5.37
C SER A 18 -34.42 9.60 5.56
N PHE A 19 -33.24 9.13 5.96
CA PHE A 19 -32.89 7.72 6.11
C PHE A 19 -31.99 7.53 7.34
N ASP A 20 -31.89 6.29 7.84
CA ASP A 20 -30.95 5.94 8.91
C ASP A 20 -29.52 5.86 8.37
N VAL A 21 -28.67 6.77 8.83
CA VAL A 21 -27.25 6.83 8.44
C VAL A 21 -26.50 5.58 8.87
N VAL A 22 -26.86 4.97 10.01
CA VAL A 22 -26.23 3.75 10.52
C VAL A 22 -26.59 2.57 9.64
N GLU A 23 -27.85 2.47 9.23
CA GLU A 23 -28.31 1.44 8.30
C GLU A 23 -27.59 1.54 6.95
N LEU A 24 -27.51 2.75 6.37
CA LEU A 24 -26.77 2.97 5.13
C LEU A 24 -25.29 2.63 5.29
N THR A 25 -24.66 3.00 6.41
CA THR A 25 -23.24 2.68 6.67
C THR A 25 -23.03 1.16 6.71
N ASN A 26 -23.89 0.44 7.43
CA ASN A 26 -23.83 -1.02 7.50
C ASN A 26 -24.06 -1.67 6.13
N LEU A 27 -24.91 -1.08 5.28
CA LEU A 27 -25.15 -1.55 3.92
C LEU A 27 -23.91 -1.34 3.04
N LEU A 28 -23.28 -0.17 3.10
CA LEU A 28 -22.09 0.16 2.30
C LEU A 28 -20.87 -0.67 2.70
N ASP A 29 -20.66 -0.88 4.00
CA ASP A 29 -19.60 -1.76 4.52
C ASP A 29 -19.95 -3.25 4.37
N GLY A 30 -21.17 -3.56 3.90
CA GLY A 30 -21.67 -4.90 3.59
C GLY A 30 -22.43 -5.57 4.74
N ASN A 31 -22.10 -5.28 6.00
CA ASN A 31 -22.92 -5.59 7.17
C ASN A 31 -22.44 -4.81 8.42
N LYS A 32 -23.20 -4.93 9.51
CA LYS A 32 -22.87 -4.29 10.79
C LYS A 32 -21.52 -4.74 11.38
N GLU A 33 -21.17 -6.02 11.27
CA GLU A 33 -19.93 -6.56 11.81
C GLU A 33 -18.70 -5.94 11.14
N LYS A 34 -18.74 -5.80 9.81
CA LYS A 34 -17.70 -5.12 9.03
C LYS A 34 -17.61 -3.62 9.36
N THR A 35 -18.75 -2.95 9.55
CA THR A 35 -18.76 -1.55 10.01
C THR A 35 -18.12 -1.40 11.39
N ASP A 36 -18.46 -2.28 12.33
CA ASP A 36 -17.93 -2.24 13.68
C ASP A 36 -16.41 -2.52 13.67
N ARG A 37 -15.96 -3.51 12.90
CA ARG A 37 -14.54 -3.82 12.71
C ARG A 37 -13.78 -2.66 12.09
N ARG A 38 -14.31 -2.03 11.03
CA ARG A 38 -13.70 -0.85 10.41
C ARG A 38 -13.55 0.30 11.41
N LYS A 39 -14.59 0.58 12.21
CA LYS A 39 -14.56 1.62 13.24
C LYS A 39 -13.56 1.32 14.37
N GLU A 40 -13.45 0.06 14.78
CA GLU A 40 -12.45 -0.39 15.76
C GLU A 40 -11.04 -0.13 15.24
N LEU A 41 -10.76 -0.57 14.01
CA LEU A 41 -9.47 -0.37 13.35
C LEU A 41 -9.17 1.13 13.19
N GLU A 42 -10.11 1.91 12.66
CA GLU A 42 -9.99 3.36 12.55
C GLU A 42 -9.64 3.99 13.91
N TYR A 43 -10.33 3.60 14.98
CA TYR A 43 -10.02 4.09 16.32
C TYR A 43 -8.60 3.72 16.80
N LEU A 44 -8.16 2.48 16.54
CA LEU A 44 -6.84 1.97 16.95
C LEU A 44 -5.69 2.69 16.24
N PHE A 45 -5.86 3.03 14.97
CA PHE A 45 -4.81 3.67 14.19
C PHE A 45 -4.91 5.19 14.20
N TYR A 46 -6.10 5.77 14.07
CA TYR A 46 -6.28 7.22 14.04
C TYR A 46 -5.78 7.88 15.34
N ASN A 47 -6.01 7.26 16.49
CA ASN A 47 -5.55 7.81 17.77
C ASN A 47 -4.08 7.48 18.09
N ASP A 48 -3.37 6.79 17.19
CA ASP A 48 -1.97 6.46 17.40
C ASP A 48 -1.11 7.72 17.22
N PRO A 49 -0.39 8.19 18.27
CA PRO A 49 0.45 9.38 18.17
C PRO A 49 1.53 9.26 17.10
N ALA A 50 1.93 8.05 16.71
CA ALA A 50 2.93 7.82 15.68
C ALA A 50 2.44 8.17 14.27
N VAL A 51 1.13 8.18 14.00
CA VAL A 51 0.58 8.51 12.66
C VAL A 51 -0.01 9.92 12.58
N GLN A 52 -0.01 10.66 13.71
CA GLN A 52 -0.49 12.03 13.76
C GLN A 52 0.50 12.99 13.08
N ASP A 53 -0.05 13.93 12.31
CA ASP A 53 0.70 14.99 11.66
C ASP A 53 1.12 16.07 12.66
N SER A 54 2.42 16.37 12.70
CA SER A 54 2.95 17.47 13.53
C SER A 54 2.73 18.84 12.89
N VAL A 55 2.68 18.88 11.55
CA VAL A 55 2.39 20.06 10.74
C VAL A 55 1.52 19.66 9.55
N PRO A 56 0.67 20.56 9.02
CA PRO A 56 -0.11 20.25 7.82
C PRO A 56 0.80 19.93 6.63
N VAL A 57 0.37 19.00 5.78
CA VAL A 57 1.13 18.50 4.63
C VAL A 57 1.55 19.61 3.67
N ASP A 58 0.73 20.66 3.52
CA ASP A 58 1.02 21.81 2.66
C ASP A 58 2.31 22.58 3.03
N TYR A 59 2.82 22.40 4.25
CA TYR A 59 4.08 22.99 4.72
C TYR A 59 5.31 22.11 4.45
N LEU A 60 5.11 20.89 3.97
CA LEU A 60 6.17 19.92 3.74
C LEU A 60 6.65 19.95 2.29
N THR A 61 7.96 19.74 2.12
CA THR A 61 8.53 19.48 0.79
C THR A 61 8.18 18.07 0.34
N HIS A 62 8.24 17.82 -0.97
CA HIS A 62 7.99 16.48 -1.53
C HIS A 62 8.88 15.37 -0.93
N SER A 63 10.12 15.68 -0.52
CA SER A 63 10.97 14.72 0.18
C SER A 63 10.45 14.40 1.57
N GLN A 64 10.04 15.43 2.32
CA GLN A 64 9.49 15.24 3.67
C GLN A 64 8.16 14.48 3.64
N ILE A 65 7.32 14.75 2.64
CA ILE A 65 6.09 13.98 2.41
C ILE A 65 6.44 12.51 2.19
N TYR A 66 7.42 12.21 1.35
CA TYR A 66 7.85 10.83 1.08
C TYR A 66 8.36 10.13 2.35
N ASP A 67 9.23 10.80 3.11
CA ASP A 67 9.83 10.25 4.33
C ASP A 67 8.77 10.02 5.42
N ASP A 68 7.84 10.95 5.58
CA ASP A 68 6.74 10.83 6.54
C ASP A 68 5.74 9.73 6.12
N ALA A 69 5.36 9.68 4.84
CA ALA A 69 4.50 8.63 4.31
C ALA A 69 5.12 7.24 4.49
N LEU A 70 6.42 7.08 4.22
CA LEU A 70 7.13 5.81 4.44
C LEU A 70 7.16 5.43 5.93
N ARG A 71 7.49 6.37 6.80
CA ARG A 71 7.53 6.18 8.25
C ARG A 71 6.18 5.72 8.80
N LYS A 72 5.09 6.40 8.42
CA LYS A 72 3.72 6.05 8.81
C LYS A 72 3.32 4.69 8.24
N SER A 73 3.62 4.43 6.97
CA SER A 73 3.27 3.18 6.31
C SER A 73 3.91 1.96 7.01
N LEU A 74 5.19 2.06 7.38
CA LEU A 74 5.88 0.98 8.11
C LEU A 74 5.31 0.78 9.52
N HIS A 75 5.01 1.87 10.23
CA HIS A 75 4.38 1.78 11.56
C HIS A 75 3.01 1.11 11.50
N ILE A 76 2.16 1.54 10.56
CA ILE A 76 0.84 0.95 10.33
C ILE A 76 0.99 -0.53 9.97
N PHE A 77 1.91 -0.86 9.06
CA PHE A 77 2.14 -2.24 8.64
C PHE A 77 2.56 -3.14 9.80
N HIS A 78 3.55 -2.75 10.60
CA HIS A 78 4.00 -3.55 11.75
C HIS A 78 2.88 -3.76 12.78
N LYS A 79 2.17 -2.68 13.13
CA LYS A 79 1.05 -2.75 14.05
C LYS A 79 -0.09 -3.61 13.50
N ALA A 80 -0.37 -3.53 12.20
CA ALA A 80 -1.41 -4.32 11.58
C ALA A 80 -1.05 -5.80 11.47
N MET A 81 0.22 -6.15 11.25
CA MET A 81 0.70 -7.53 11.30
C MET A 81 0.51 -8.21 12.68
N GLU A 82 0.56 -7.43 13.76
CA GLU A 82 0.29 -7.96 15.12
C GLU A 82 -1.20 -8.13 15.41
N LEU A 83 -2.07 -7.38 14.71
CA LEU A 83 -3.48 -7.23 15.06
C LEU A 83 -4.46 -7.84 14.05
N ALA A 84 -4.06 -8.13 12.81
CA ALA A 84 -5.01 -8.33 11.71
C ALA A 84 -4.53 -9.23 10.55
N ASP A 85 -5.50 -9.61 9.70
CA ASP A 85 -5.32 -10.26 8.40
C ASP A 85 -4.66 -9.28 7.39
N PRO A 86 -3.68 -9.72 6.57
CA PRO A 86 -3.06 -8.92 5.50
C PRO A 86 -4.03 -8.11 4.61
N GLN A 87 -5.25 -8.59 4.37
CA GLN A 87 -6.25 -7.86 3.58
C GLN A 87 -6.84 -6.66 4.32
N GLU A 88 -7.00 -6.76 5.65
CA GLU A 88 -7.43 -5.62 6.47
C GLU A 88 -6.37 -4.53 6.47
N ILE A 89 -5.07 -4.89 6.45
CA ILE A 89 -3.93 -3.97 6.45
C ILE A 89 -4.01 -2.95 5.31
N LEU A 90 -4.34 -3.40 4.09
CA LEU A 90 -4.40 -2.51 2.93
C LEU A 90 -5.53 -1.48 3.05
N SER A 91 -6.72 -1.94 3.47
CA SER A 91 -7.89 -1.07 3.65
C SER A 91 -7.69 -0.01 4.74
N ILE A 92 -6.96 -0.37 5.79
CA ILE A 92 -6.60 0.53 6.89
C ILE A 92 -5.53 1.53 6.44
N ALA A 93 -4.50 1.05 5.74
CA ALA A 93 -3.40 1.89 5.26
C ALA A 93 -3.91 2.99 4.32
N ASP A 94 -4.78 2.67 3.36
CA ASP A 94 -5.39 3.66 2.46
C ASP A 94 -6.30 4.67 3.21
N ALA A 95 -6.97 4.25 4.28
CA ALA A 95 -7.84 5.13 5.05
C ALA A 95 -7.07 6.14 5.92
N ILE A 96 -5.87 5.78 6.38
CA ILE A 96 -5.03 6.64 7.25
C ILE A 96 -4.08 7.50 6.41
N LEU A 97 -3.50 6.90 5.37
CA LEU A 97 -2.54 7.56 4.51
C LEU A 97 -3.32 8.37 3.48
N GLN A 98 -3.52 9.65 3.77
CA GLN A 98 -4.12 10.60 2.81
C GLN A 98 -3.28 10.74 1.54
N GLU A 99 -1.99 10.40 1.61
CA GLU A 99 -1.02 10.42 0.52
C GLU A 99 -0.69 9.01 0.03
N ALA A 100 -0.35 8.90 -1.27
CA ALA A 100 0.02 7.62 -1.87
C ALA A 100 1.24 7.00 -1.15
N SER A 101 1.05 5.86 -0.49
CA SER A 101 2.14 5.14 0.16
C SER A 101 3.17 4.66 -0.87
N PRO A 102 4.47 4.84 -0.60
CA PRO A 102 5.52 4.21 -1.41
C PRO A 102 5.46 2.68 -1.42
N LEU A 103 4.69 2.06 -0.52
CA LEU A 103 4.52 0.62 -0.40
C LEU A 103 3.24 0.08 -1.06
N THR A 104 2.32 0.93 -1.52
CA THR A 104 1.02 0.49 -2.07
C THR A 104 1.22 -0.51 -3.21
N VAL A 105 2.10 -0.19 -4.18
CA VAL A 105 2.37 -1.06 -5.35
C VAL A 105 2.90 -2.44 -4.93
N HIS A 106 3.62 -2.52 -3.81
CA HIS A 106 4.11 -3.79 -3.29
C HIS A 106 2.96 -4.74 -2.94
N PHE A 107 1.97 -4.24 -2.21
CA PHE A 107 0.84 -5.05 -1.74
C PHE A 107 -0.22 -5.27 -2.83
N VAL A 108 -0.51 -4.26 -3.65
CA VAL A 108 -1.62 -4.34 -4.61
C VAL A 108 -1.25 -4.94 -5.95
N MET A 109 0.04 -4.94 -6.32
CA MET A 109 0.50 -5.46 -7.61
C MET A 109 1.59 -6.52 -7.45
N PHE A 110 2.66 -6.25 -6.70
CA PHE A 110 3.82 -7.13 -6.67
C PHE A 110 3.52 -8.50 -6.03
N ILE A 111 2.94 -8.51 -4.82
CA ILE A 111 2.55 -9.76 -4.13
C ILE A 111 1.50 -10.55 -4.93
N PRO A 112 0.38 -9.97 -5.39
CA PRO A 112 -0.61 -10.70 -6.18
C PRO A 112 -0.04 -11.27 -7.48
N THR A 113 0.86 -10.53 -8.14
CA THR A 113 1.53 -11.03 -9.36
C THR A 113 2.42 -12.23 -9.05
N LEU A 114 3.17 -12.20 -7.95
CA LEU A 114 3.95 -13.36 -7.49
C LEU A 114 3.03 -14.56 -7.23
N MET A 115 1.94 -14.37 -6.49
CA MET A 115 1.00 -15.45 -6.17
C MET A 115 0.30 -16.02 -7.43
N GLY A 116 -0.03 -15.16 -8.38
CA GLY A 116 -0.81 -15.53 -9.56
C GLY A 116 0.01 -16.05 -10.75
N LEU A 117 1.25 -15.56 -10.94
CA LEU A 117 2.04 -15.83 -12.15
C LEU A 117 3.32 -16.63 -11.88
N ALA A 118 3.82 -16.68 -10.65
CA ALA A 118 5.05 -17.41 -10.35
C ALA A 118 4.76 -18.90 -10.12
N THR A 119 5.71 -19.77 -10.50
CA THR A 119 5.64 -21.20 -10.19
C THR A 119 5.78 -21.45 -8.69
N GLU A 120 5.43 -22.65 -8.20
CA GLU A 120 5.58 -23.00 -6.78
C GLU A 120 7.02 -22.80 -6.26
N GLU A 121 8.03 -23.17 -7.06
CA GLU A 121 9.45 -22.96 -6.71
C GLU A 121 9.79 -21.47 -6.61
N GLN A 122 9.28 -20.65 -7.54
CA GLN A 122 9.49 -19.21 -7.53
C GLN A 122 8.76 -18.52 -6.37
N GLN A 123 7.54 -18.96 -6.06
CA GLN A 123 6.79 -18.49 -4.88
C GLN A 123 7.55 -18.83 -3.60
N ALA A 124 8.00 -20.08 -3.44
CA ALA A 124 8.78 -20.50 -2.27
C ALA A 124 10.05 -19.66 -2.08
N LYS A 125 10.65 -19.17 -3.18
CA LYS A 125 11.85 -18.33 -3.14
C LYS A 125 11.58 -16.87 -2.76
N TRP A 126 10.53 -16.25 -3.27
CA TRP A 126 10.33 -14.79 -3.17
C TRP A 126 9.13 -14.37 -2.33
N LEU A 127 8.08 -15.18 -2.28
CA LEU A 127 6.82 -14.81 -1.62
C LEU A 127 6.98 -14.66 -0.09
N PRO A 128 7.68 -15.55 0.64
CA PRO A 128 7.91 -15.36 2.07
C PRO A 128 8.67 -14.05 2.37
N ASP A 129 9.72 -13.77 1.60
CA ASP A 129 10.50 -12.54 1.73
C ASP A 129 9.66 -11.28 1.41
N ALA A 130 8.71 -11.37 0.47
CA ALA A 130 7.81 -10.26 0.16
C ALA A 130 6.78 -10.03 1.28
N LEU A 131 6.15 -11.09 1.79
CA LEU A 131 5.15 -11.00 2.86
C LEU A 131 5.74 -10.48 4.18
N GLU A 132 6.99 -10.84 4.47
CA GLU A 132 7.72 -10.36 5.66
C GLU A 132 8.44 -9.01 5.43
N MET A 133 8.20 -8.34 4.29
CA MET A 133 8.82 -7.06 3.93
C MET A 133 10.36 -7.09 3.90
N LYS A 134 10.97 -8.27 3.74
CA LYS A 134 12.42 -8.44 3.52
C LYS A 134 12.84 -8.01 2.11
N ILE A 135 11.90 -8.00 1.17
CA ILE A 135 12.04 -7.38 -0.15
C ILE A 135 10.86 -6.44 -0.37
N ILE A 136 11.12 -5.31 -1.02
CA ILE A 136 10.11 -4.35 -1.42
C ILE A 136 10.09 -4.31 -2.93
N GLY A 137 8.94 -4.67 -3.45
CA GLY A 137 8.71 -4.91 -4.86
C GLY A 137 7.87 -3.82 -5.51
N SER A 138 8.20 -3.49 -6.75
CA SER A 138 7.37 -2.65 -7.62
C SER A 138 6.88 -3.45 -8.83
N TYR A 139 5.92 -2.89 -9.54
CA TYR A 139 5.39 -3.45 -10.78
C TYR A 139 5.60 -2.46 -11.92
N ALA A 140 6.54 -2.76 -12.80
CA ALA A 140 6.96 -1.88 -13.89
C ALA A 140 6.37 -2.37 -15.21
N GLN A 141 5.20 -1.82 -15.57
CA GLN A 141 4.51 -2.11 -16.83
C GLN A 141 4.84 -1.11 -17.94
N THR A 142 4.89 0.19 -17.64
CA THR A 142 5.04 1.24 -18.64
C THR A 142 6.50 1.59 -18.87
N GLU A 143 7.24 1.92 -17.80
CA GLU A 143 8.66 2.31 -17.89
C GLU A 143 9.42 2.04 -16.57
N LEU A 144 10.73 1.75 -16.66
CA LEU A 144 11.64 1.55 -15.52
C LEU A 144 11.72 2.75 -14.56
N GLY A 145 11.36 3.97 -15.02
CA GLY A 145 11.35 5.19 -14.20
C GLY A 145 10.25 5.22 -13.13
N HIS A 146 9.25 4.33 -13.21
CA HIS A 146 8.16 4.24 -12.25
C HIS A 146 8.47 3.32 -11.06
N VAL A 147 9.67 2.77 -10.99
CA VAL A 147 10.06 1.95 -9.85
C VAL A 147 10.34 2.84 -8.65
N GLY A 148 9.50 2.73 -7.62
CA GLY A 148 9.57 3.54 -6.40
C GLY A 148 10.95 3.49 -5.75
N LYS A 149 11.39 4.61 -5.15
CA LYS A 149 12.74 4.75 -4.57
C LYS A 149 13.06 3.67 -3.53
N THR A 150 12.06 3.19 -2.81
CA THR A 150 12.18 2.17 -1.77
C THR A 150 12.27 0.73 -2.31
N ALA A 151 11.91 0.48 -3.57
CA ALA A 151 11.89 -0.87 -4.12
C ALA A 151 13.31 -1.39 -4.42
N ASN A 152 13.57 -2.64 -4.03
CA ASN A 152 14.79 -3.38 -4.37
C ASN A 152 14.54 -4.51 -5.38
N PHE A 153 13.28 -4.88 -5.59
CA PHE A 153 12.83 -5.78 -6.65
C PHE A 153 11.76 -5.10 -7.53
N ALA A 154 11.67 -5.54 -8.77
CA ALA A 154 10.62 -5.15 -9.69
C ALA A 154 10.16 -6.36 -10.50
N ILE A 155 8.85 -6.45 -10.75
CA ILE A 155 8.33 -7.29 -11.83
C ILE A 155 8.26 -6.41 -13.07
N VAL A 156 9.03 -6.78 -14.08
CA VAL A 156 9.14 -6.03 -15.35
C VAL A 156 8.40 -6.80 -16.43
N LEU A 157 7.49 -6.13 -17.12
CA LEU A 157 6.88 -6.69 -18.33
C LEU A 157 7.75 -6.37 -19.54
N ALA A 158 8.24 -7.41 -20.22
CA ALA A 158 9.11 -7.25 -21.40
C ALA A 158 8.79 -8.28 -22.49
N GLN A 159 9.17 -7.99 -23.73
CA GLN A 159 9.02 -8.95 -24.83
C GLN A 159 10.05 -10.07 -24.69
N LEU A 160 9.60 -11.31 -24.68
CA LEU A 160 10.48 -12.48 -24.64
C LEU A 160 10.95 -12.83 -26.05
N TYR A 161 12.25 -12.76 -26.29
CA TYR A 161 12.88 -13.28 -27.50
C TYR A 161 13.72 -14.52 -27.19
N THR A 162 13.50 -15.62 -27.93
CA THR A 162 14.40 -16.79 -27.89
C THR A 162 14.83 -17.16 -29.29
N LYS A 163 16.15 -17.25 -29.52
CA LYS A 163 16.75 -17.54 -30.83
C LYS A 163 16.21 -16.65 -31.97
N GLY A 164 16.00 -15.37 -31.68
CA GLY A 164 15.45 -14.39 -32.65
C GLY A 164 13.94 -14.42 -32.85
N LYS A 165 13.20 -15.33 -32.19
CA LYS A 165 11.73 -15.39 -32.26
C LYS A 165 11.11 -14.64 -31.07
N CYS A 166 10.17 -13.73 -31.36
CA CYS A 166 9.35 -13.06 -30.35
C CYS A 166 8.23 -13.99 -29.85
N HIS A 167 8.05 -14.05 -28.53
CA HIS A 167 6.98 -14.80 -27.85
C HIS A 167 5.98 -13.87 -27.15
N GLY A 168 6.10 -12.55 -27.33
CA GLY A 168 5.21 -11.56 -26.72
C GLY A 168 5.60 -11.19 -25.30
N LEU A 169 4.70 -10.48 -24.61
CA LEU A 169 4.94 -9.86 -23.30
C LEU A 169 4.94 -10.90 -22.18
N HIS A 170 6.00 -10.92 -21.38
CA HIS A 170 6.16 -11.80 -20.23
C HIS A 170 6.64 -11.02 -19.01
N PRO A 171 6.21 -11.40 -17.79
CA PRO A 171 6.70 -10.82 -16.55
C PRO A 171 8.04 -11.46 -16.15
N PHE A 172 8.97 -10.62 -15.70
CA PHE A 172 10.27 -11.05 -15.20
C PHE A 172 10.51 -10.46 -13.81
N MET A 173 10.87 -11.32 -12.86
CA MET A 173 11.35 -10.87 -11.56
C MET A 173 12.78 -10.37 -11.68
N VAL A 174 13.03 -9.13 -11.27
CA VAL A 174 14.31 -8.45 -11.43
C VAL A 174 14.71 -7.80 -10.11
N GLN A 175 15.90 -8.12 -9.63
CA GLN A 175 16.52 -7.36 -8.54
C GLN A 175 17.16 -6.10 -9.11
N ILE A 176 16.72 -4.93 -8.63
CA ILE A 176 17.18 -3.62 -9.13
C ILE A 176 18.11 -2.91 -8.15
N ARG A 177 18.14 -3.33 -6.88
CA ARG A 177 19.03 -2.80 -5.84
C ARG A 177 19.54 -3.90 -4.94
N SER A 178 20.71 -3.68 -4.35
CA SER A 178 21.27 -4.56 -3.34
C SER A 178 20.34 -4.67 -2.12
N ARG A 179 20.25 -5.86 -1.53
CA ARG A 179 19.50 -6.09 -0.28
C ARG A 179 20.22 -5.54 0.95
N GLU A 180 21.52 -5.30 0.85
CA GLU A 180 22.35 -4.91 2.00
C GLU A 180 22.53 -3.40 2.11
N ASN A 181 22.82 -2.73 0.99
CA ASN A 181 23.14 -1.30 0.96
C ASN A 181 22.25 -0.47 0.02
N HIS A 182 21.23 -1.09 -0.60
CA HIS A 182 20.27 -0.44 -1.49
C HIS A 182 20.87 0.24 -2.73
N GLU A 183 22.14 -0.02 -3.03
CA GLU A 183 22.80 0.53 -4.23
C GLU A 183 22.19 -0.07 -5.51
N PRO A 184 22.01 0.74 -6.58
CA PRO A 184 21.51 0.24 -7.86
C PRO A 184 22.40 -0.86 -8.42
N LEU A 185 21.78 -1.97 -8.82
CA LEU A 185 22.48 -3.04 -9.53
C LEU A 185 22.52 -2.74 -11.02
N GLN A 186 23.62 -3.07 -11.69
CA GLN A 186 23.66 -3.07 -13.15
C GLN A 186 22.85 -4.24 -13.70
N VAL A 187 21.56 -3.99 -13.93
CA VAL A 187 20.69 -4.97 -14.58
C VAL A 187 20.85 -4.83 -16.09
N LYS A 188 21.47 -5.82 -16.74
CA LYS A 188 21.43 -5.94 -18.20
C LYS A 188 20.20 -6.74 -18.61
N LEU A 189 19.08 -6.04 -18.76
CA LEU A 189 17.97 -6.54 -19.58
C LEU A 189 18.27 -6.11 -21.02
N CYS A 190 18.76 -7.02 -21.85
CA CYS A 190 18.79 -6.78 -23.28
C CYS A 190 17.34 -6.87 -23.78
N ILE A 191 16.68 -5.71 -23.83
CA ILE A 191 15.43 -5.46 -24.56
C ILE A 191 15.73 -5.31 -26.05
#